data_AF-A0A1H0HYT3-F1
#
_entry.id   AF-A0A1H0HYT3-F1
#
_cell.length_a   1.000
_cell.length_b   1.000
_cell.length_c   1.000
_cell.angle_alpha   90.00
_cell.angle_beta   90.00
_cell.angle_gamma   90.00
#
_symmetry.space_group_name_H-M   'P 1'
#
loop_
_entity.id
_entity.type
_entity.pdbx_description
1 polymer ?
#
loop_
_entity_poly.entity_id
_entity_poly.type
_entity_poly.pdbx_seq_one_letter_code
_entity_poly.pdbx_strand_id
1 'polypeptide(L)' 'MPIALIYKELNRLIDDYYKCPFKHIKEQILIDINLLTEAILLFDADYSSDVSFETK' A
#
# COMPACT_ATOMS: atom_id res chain seq x y z
N MET A 1 -5.34 0.67 -11.08
CA MET A 1 -6.19 1.22 -10.00
C MET A 1 -5.61 2.57 -9.62
N PRO A 2 -6.38 3.67 -9.53
CA PRO A 2 -5.84 4.96 -9.13
C PRO A 2 -5.13 4.88 -7.78
N ILE A 3 -3.90 5.39 -7.67
CA ILE A 3 -3.08 5.30 -6.44
C ILE A 3 -3.78 5.92 -5.22
N ALA A 4 -4.59 6.95 -5.45
CA ALA A 4 -5.44 7.56 -4.43
C ALA A 4 -6.45 6.59 -3.79
N LEU A 5 -6.94 5.58 -4.54
CA LEU A 5 -7.81 4.54 -3.98
C LEU A 5 -7.02 3.60 -3.06
N ILE A 6 -5.77 3.30 -3.41
CA ILE A 6 -4.90 2.44 -2.59
C ILE A 6 -4.65 3.11 -1.24
N TYR A 7 -4.30 4.40 -1.21
CA TYR A 7 -4.15 5.15 0.05
C TYR A 7 -5.44 5.19 0.89
N LYS A 8 -6.59 5.33 0.24
CA LYS A 8 -7.89 5.33 0.93
C LYS A 8 -8.16 3.98 1.60
N GLU A 9 -7.91 2.87 0.91
CA GLU A 9 -8.09 1.54 1.51
C GLU A 9 -7.04 1.25 2.58
N LEU A 10 -5.79 1.69 2.41
CA LEU A 10 -4.74 1.57 3.43
C LEU A 10 -5.16 2.23 4.75
N ASN A 11 -5.72 3.45 4.68
CA ASN A 11 -6.22 4.15 5.86
C ASN A 11 -7.37 3.39 6.56
N ARG A 12 -8.24 2.73 5.79
CA ARG A 12 -9.32 1.90 6.36
C ARG A 12 -8.78 0.66 7.05
N LEU A 13 -7.85 -0.05 6.41
CA LEU A 13 -7.23 -1.24 6.99
C LEU A 13 -6.44 -0.92 8.27
N ILE A 14 -5.75 0.22 8.32
CA ILE A 14 -5.07 0.68 9.55
C ILE A 14 -6.08 0.91 10.67
N ASP A 15 -7.19 1.59 10.37
CA ASP A 15 -8.26 1.82 11.35
C ASP A 15 -8.89 0.50 11.83
N ASP A 16 -9.19 -0.42 10.91
CA ASP A 16 -9.70 -1.74 11.21
C ASP A 16 -8.72 -2.56 12.06
N TYR A 17 -7.42 -2.47 11.77
CA TYR A 17 -6.38 -3.12 12.56
C TYR A 17 -6.42 -2.66 14.02
N TYR A 18 -6.49 -1.35 14.27
CA TYR A 18 -6.50 -0.84 15.64
C TYR A 18 -7.81 -1.15 16.38
N LYS A 19 -8.94 -1.21 15.66
CA LYS A 19 -10.26 -1.52 16.24
C LYS A 19 -10.49 -3.01 16.44
N CYS A 20 -9.77 -3.88 15.74
CA CYS A 20 -10.03 -5.32 15.78
C CYS A 20 -9.52 -5.97 17.09
N PRO A 21 -10.39 -6.60 17.89
CA PRO A 21 -9.99 -7.28 19.12
C PRO A 21 -9.46 -8.70 18.86
N PHE A 22 -9.75 -9.29 17.71
CA PHE A 22 -9.41 -10.67 17.40
C PHE A 22 -8.03 -10.79 16.77
N LYS A 23 -7.10 -11.43 17.48
CA LYS A 23 -5.70 -11.56 17.06
C LYS A 23 -5.53 -12.16 15.65
N HIS A 24 -6.22 -13.24 15.34
CA HIS A 24 -6.13 -13.91 14.03
C HIS A 24 -6.66 -13.04 12.87
N ILE A 25 -7.59 -12.12 13.15
CA ILE A 25 -8.09 -11.16 12.16
C ILE A 25 -7.09 -10.00 12.02
N LYS A 26 -6.52 -9.50 13.12
CA LYS A 26 -5.44 -8.51 13.08
C LYS A 26 -4.25 -8.96 12.24
N GLU A 27 -3.87 -10.24 12.35
CA GLU A 27 -2.80 -10.82 11.55
C GLU A 27 -3.13 -10.81 10.05
N GLN A 28 -4.38 -11.11 9.66
CA GLN A 28 -4.84 -11.01 8.28
C GLN A 28 -4.84 -9.55 7.78
N ILE A 29 -5.37 -8.62 8.57
CA ILE A 29 -5.38 -7.19 8.22
C ILE A 29 -3.95 -6.66 8.04
N LEU A 30 -3.01 -7.09 8.88
CA LEU A 30 -1.60 -6.69 8.77
C LEU A 30 -0.95 -7.19 7.47
N ILE A 31 -1.29 -8.41 7.03
CA ILE A 31 -0.85 -8.94 5.73
C ILE A 31 -1.36 -8.05 4.60
N ASP A 32 -2.64 -7.66 4.63
CA ASP A 32 -3.23 -6.79 3.61
C ASP A 32 -2.58 -5.40 3.58
N ILE A 33 -2.30 -4.81 4.75
CA ILE A 33 -1.58 -3.53 4.86
C ILE A 33 -0.20 -3.64 4.21
N ASN A 34 0.55 -4.70 4.51
CA ASN A 34 1.89 -4.90 3.96
C ASN A 34 1.83 -5.06 2.43
N LEU A 35 0.91 -5.87 1.92
CA LEU A 35 0.74 -6.11 0.49
C LEU A 35 0.43 -4.81 -0.27
N LEU A 36 -0.48 -3.97 0.25
CA LEU A 36 -0.81 -2.69 -0.38
C LEU A 36 0.33 -1.67 -0.26
N THR A 37 1.08 -1.69 0.84
CA THR A 37 2.26 -0.84 1.01
C THR A 37 3.35 -1.21 0.00
N GLU A 38 3.61 -2.50 -0.18
CA GLU A 38 4.55 -2.99 -1.20
C GLU A 38 4.12 -2.60 -2.61
N ALA A 39 2.83 -2.71 -2.91
CA ALA A 39 2.30 -2.28 -4.20
C ALA A 39 2.57 -0.78 -4.46
N ILE A 40 2.37 0.09 -3.47
CA ILE A 40 2.68 1.52 -3.58
C ILE A 40 4.18 1.73 -3.88
N LEU A 41 5.05 1.04 -3.14
CA LEU A 41 6.50 1.17 -3.33
C LEU A 41 6.95 0.73 -4.73
N LEU A 42 6.32 -0.30 -5.30
CA LEU A 42 6.58 -0.74 -6.67
C LEU A 42 6.13 0.31 -7.69
N PHE A 43 4.95 0.91 -7.51
CA PHE A 43 4.49 2.00 -8.38
C PHE A 43 5.41 3.22 -8.33
N ASP A 44 5.92 3.60 -7.16
CA ASP A 44 6.86 4.71 -7.01
C ASP A 44 8.25 4.39 -7.62
N ALA A 45 8.69 3.14 -7.51
CA ALA A 45 9.95 2.67 -8.09
C ALA A 45 9.89 2.65 -9.63
N ASP A 46 8.78 2.20 -10.22
CA ASP A 46 8.55 2.21 -11.67
C ASP A 46 8.47 3.65 -12.23
N TYR A 47 7.97 4.61 -11.44
CA TYR A 47 7.99 6.02 -11.85
C TYR A 47 9.41 6.61 -11.90
N SER A 48 10.34 6.05 -11.12
CA SER A 48 11.72 6.53 -11.02
C SER A 48 12.63 6.01 -12.14
N SER A 49 12.26 4.91 -12.80
CA SER A 49 13.01 4.37 -13.95
C SER A 49 12.71 5.11 -15.27
N ASP A 50 11.52 5.71 -15.40
CA ASP A 50 11.09 6.44 -16.61
C ASP A 50 11.77 7.82 -16.79
N VAL A 51 12.46 8.35 -15.77
CA VAL A 51 13.15 9.67 -15.84
C VAL A 51 14.57 9.55 -16.44
N SER A 52 15.05 8.35 -16.73
CA SER A 52 16.44 8.12 -17.18
C SER A 52 16.67 8.13 -18.70
N PHE A 53 15.66 8.44 -19.52
CA PHE A 53 15.78 8.57 -20.99
C PHE A 53 15.49 9.97 -21.54
N GLU A 54 15.90 11.04 -20.85
CA GLU A 54 15.99 12.38 -21.46
C GLU A 54 17.24 13.14 -21.02
N THR A 55 18.42 12.67 -21.43
CA THR A 55 19.57 13.57 -21.64
C THR A 55 20.31 13.15 -22.89
N LYS A 56 20.03 13.90 -23.96
CA LYS A 56 20.86 14.28 -25.12
C LYS A 56 22.15 13.50 -25.40
#